data_AF-A0ABF7RBB8-F1
#
_entry.id   AF-A0ABF7RBB8-F1
#
_cell.length_a   1.000
_cell.length_b   1.000
_cell.length_c   1.000
_cell.angle_alpha   90.00
_cell.angle_beta   90.00
_cell.angle_gamma   90.00
#
_symmetry.space_group_name_H-M   'P 1'
#
loop_
_entity.id
_entity.type
_entity.pdbx_description
1 polymer ?
#
loop_
_entity_poly.entity_id
_entity_poly.type
_entity_poly.pdbx_seq_one_letter_code
_entity_poly.pdbx_strand_id
1 'polypeptide(L)'
;MAYHKKEKDPTLKIRAGQAGTEANNKKRTKRFEIRFTPEEWMALQQRAVEAGASSTAIYARSILLPSHQQANQETKAEHKLRVQLLASLGKIGSNINQIARSLNRMKMWNDTTKGMFQELTKIQEGVSTIAELFKGKK
;
A
#
# COMPACT_ATOMS: atom_id res chain seq x y z
N MET A 1 -0.67 16.17 30.42
CA MET A 1 -0.90 14.78 29.96
C MET A 1 0.44 14.18 29.59
N ALA A 2 1.03 13.37 30.46
CA ALA A 2 2.32 12.73 30.18
C ALA A 2 2.15 11.65 29.09
N TYR A 3 2.92 11.74 28.01
CA TYR A 3 2.91 10.76 26.95
C TYR A 3 3.55 9.46 27.46
N HIS A 4 2.73 8.48 27.86
CA HIS A 4 3.21 7.14 28.18
C HIS A 4 3.77 6.49 26.91
N LYS A 5 5.10 6.50 26.78
CA LYS A 5 5.81 5.81 25.72
C LYS A 5 5.62 4.31 25.94
N LYS A 6 4.73 3.68 25.17
CA LYS A 6 4.53 2.22 25.22
C LYS A 6 5.88 1.53 25.05
N GLU A 7 6.31 0.74 26.04
CA GLU A 7 7.45 -0.15 25.89
C GLU A 7 7.17 -1.08 24.72
N LYS A 8 7.96 -0.94 23.65
CA LYS A 8 7.87 -1.84 22.49
C LYS A 8 8.64 -3.10 22.82
N ASP A 9 7.99 -4.24 22.64
CA ASP A 9 8.61 -5.56 22.76
C ASP A 9 9.95 -5.60 21.99
N PRO A 10 11.08 -5.85 22.68
CA PRO A 10 12.41 -5.80 22.09
C PRO A 10 12.63 -6.85 21.00
N THR A 11 11.79 -7.89 20.95
CA THR A 11 11.85 -8.96 19.95
C THR A 11 11.24 -8.55 18.61
N LEU A 12 10.46 -7.47 18.56
CA LEU A 12 9.86 -6.96 17.33
C LEU A 12 10.85 -6.12 16.53
N LYS A 13 10.73 -6.20 15.21
CA LYS A 13 11.46 -5.34 14.28
C LYS A 13 11.01 -3.89 14.45
N ILE A 14 11.98 -2.98 14.42
CA ILE A 14 11.72 -1.53 14.47
C ILE A 14 11.31 -1.02 13.08
N ARG A 15 11.87 -1.61 12.01
CA ARG A 15 11.57 -1.32 10.60
C ARG A 15 11.58 -2.62 9.80
N ALA A 16 10.86 -2.65 8.68
CA ALA A 16 11.04 -3.72 7.69
C ALA A 16 12.51 -3.72 7.22
N GLY A 17 13.14 -4.90 7.17
CA GLY A 17 14.53 -5.03 6.73
C GLY A 17 14.67 -4.95 5.21
N GLN A 18 15.91 -4.94 4.70
CA GLN A 18 16.20 -4.91 3.26
C GLN A 18 15.75 -6.17 2.48
N ALA A 19 15.37 -7.25 3.17
CA ALA A 19 15.00 -8.53 2.55
C ALA A 19 13.65 -8.52 1.80
N GLY A 20 12.98 -7.37 1.71
CA GLY A 20 11.69 -7.21 1.04
C GLY A 20 10.48 -7.41 1.97
N THR A 21 9.29 -7.35 1.38
CA THR A 21 8.01 -7.45 2.10
C THR A 21 7.78 -8.86 2.65
N GLU A 22 7.65 -9.00 3.96
CA GLU A 22 7.36 -10.27 4.64
C GLU A 22 6.43 -10.06 5.84
N ALA A 23 5.66 -11.09 6.20
CA ALA A 23 4.71 -11.09 7.31
C ALA A 23 5.40 -11.14 8.68
N ASN A 24 6.60 -11.72 8.76
CA ASN A 24 7.31 -11.88 10.03
C ASN A 24 7.74 -10.52 10.61
N ASN A 25 7.15 -10.14 11.73
CA ASN A 25 7.48 -8.92 12.49
C ASN A 25 8.55 -9.13 13.57
N LYS A 26 8.97 -10.37 13.86
CA LYS A 26 10.01 -10.68 14.85
C LYS A 26 11.42 -10.59 14.27
N LYS A 27 12.37 -10.11 15.07
CA LYS A 27 13.80 -10.10 14.75
C LYS A 27 14.31 -11.54 14.62
N ARG A 28 15.02 -11.83 13.53
CA ARG A 28 15.73 -13.10 13.35
C ARG A 28 17.17 -12.91 13.82
N THR A 29 17.58 -13.64 14.85
CA THR A 29 18.90 -13.50 15.49
C THR A 29 19.84 -14.68 15.22
N LYS A 30 19.33 -15.75 14.61
CA LYS A 30 20.11 -16.95 14.25
C LYS A 30 20.34 -17.00 12.75
N ARG A 31 21.53 -17.46 12.34
CA ARG A 31 21.93 -17.58 10.94
C ARG A 31 22.13 -19.06 10.59
N PHE A 32 21.75 -19.40 9.37
CA PHE A 32 22.00 -20.67 8.72
C PHE A 32 22.70 -20.33 7.39
N GLU A 33 23.82 -20.99 7.10
CA GLU A 33 24.68 -20.64 5.97
C GLU A 33 24.93 -21.87 5.10
N ILE A 34 24.82 -21.67 3.78
CA ILE A 34 25.17 -22.66 2.75
C ILE A 34 26.14 -21.96 1.79
N ARG A 35 27.22 -22.64 1.42
CA ARG A 35 28.15 -22.18 0.37
C ARG A 35 27.61 -22.63 -0.99
N PHE A 36 27.67 -21.73 -1.97
CA PHE A 36 27.23 -21.98 -3.33
C PHE A 36 28.37 -21.70 -4.31
N THR A 37 28.41 -22.44 -5.41
CA THR A 37 29.14 -21.99 -6.62
C THR A 37 28.41 -20.80 -7.26
N PRO A 38 29.05 -20.04 -8.16
CA PRO A 38 28.38 -18.97 -8.90
C PRO A 38 27.14 -19.45 -9.66
N GLU A 39 27.19 -20.64 -10.27
CA GLU A 39 26.10 -21.23 -11.04
C GLU A 39 24.92 -21.59 -10.14
N GLU A 40 25.19 -22.21 -8.99
CA GLU A 40 24.16 -22.56 -8.01
C GLU A 40 23.48 -21.30 -7.45
N TRP A 41 24.27 -20.24 -7.21
CA TRP A 41 23.75 -18.97 -6.74
C TRP A 41 22.82 -18.32 -7.76
N MET A 42 23.22 -18.26 -9.04
CA MET A 42 22.38 -17.75 -10.11
C MET A 42 21.10 -18.58 -10.27
N ALA A 43 21.19 -19.91 -10.25
CA ALA A 43 20.01 -20.78 -10.34
C ALA A 43 19.04 -20.58 -9.16
N LEU A 44 19.55 -20.32 -7.95
CA LEU A 44 18.72 -20.00 -6.79
C LEU A 44 18.04 -18.62 -6.93
N GLN A 45 18.76 -17.62 -7.43
CA GLN A 45 18.20 -16.30 -7.70
C GLN A 45 17.10 -16.36 -8.76
N GLN A 46 17.33 -17.09 -9.85
CA GLN A 46 16.37 -17.25 -10.93
C GLN A 46 15.07 -17.91 -10.44
N ARG A 47 15.18 -19.01 -9.69
CA ARG A 47 14.01 -19.67 -9.07
C ARG A 47 13.23 -18.74 -8.13
N ALA A 48 13.94 -17.89 -7.38
CA ALA A 48 13.29 -16.91 -6.51
C ALA A 48 12.49 -15.86 -7.29
N VAL A 49 13.01 -15.39 -8.43
CA VAL A 49 12.31 -14.46 -9.33
C VAL A 49 11.08 -15.12 -9.95
N GLU A 50 11.23 -16.33 -10.47
CA GLU A 50 10.14 -17.12 -11.09
C GLU A 50 9.02 -17.42 -10.10
N ALA A 51 9.36 -17.75 -8.86
CA ALA A 51 8.40 -17.94 -7.77
C ALA A 51 7.77 -16.62 -7.28
N GLY A 52 8.19 -15.48 -7.83
CA GLY A 52 7.73 -14.17 -7.41
C GLY A 52 8.06 -13.90 -5.95
N ALA A 53 9.20 -14.34 -5.43
CA ALA A 53 9.65 -13.95 -4.10
C ALA A 53 10.23 -12.53 -4.13
N SER A 54 10.16 -11.81 -3.01
CA SER A 54 10.77 -10.48 -2.89
C SER A 54 12.28 -10.50 -2.63
N SER A 55 12.83 -11.68 -2.27
CA SER A 55 14.27 -11.92 -2.19
C SER A 55 14.58 -13.42 -2.23
N THR A 56 15.81 -13.76 -2.59
CA THR A 56 16.33 -15.14 -2.57
C THR A 56 16.23 -15.77 -1.18
N ALA A 57 16.45 -14.99 -0.11
CA ALA A 57 16.35 -15.46 1.26
C ALA A 57 14.89 -15.80 1.66
N ILE A 58 13.91 -15.00 1.20
CA ILE A 58 12.49 -15.29 1.44
C ILE A 58 12.06 -16.55 0.69
N TYR A 59 12.51 -16.71 -0.56
CA TYR A 59 12.27 -17.94 -1.33
C TYR A 59 12.87 -19.18 -0.65
N ALA A 60 14.16 -19.14 -0.31
CA ALA A 60 14.82 -20.26 0.37
C ALA A 60 14.10 -20.62 1.69
N ARG A 61 13.67 -19.60 2.45
CA ARG A 61 12.92 -19.82 3.69
C ARG A 61 11.57 -20.45 3.44
N SER A 62 10.89 -20.11 2.36
CA SER A 62 9.57 -20.67 2.05
C SER A 62 9.67 -22.16 1.73
N ILE A 63 10.74 -22.58 1.05
CA ILE A 63 11.03 -23.99 0.78
C ILE A 63 11.45 -24.74 2.06
N LEU A 64 12.35 -24.16 2.87
CA LEU A 64 12.87 -24.83 4.06
C LEU A 64 11.88 -24.83 5.24
N LEU A 65 10.97 -23.85 5.31
CA LEU A 65 10.03 -23.63 6.40
C LEU A 65 8.62 -23.30 5.86
N PRO A 66 7.92 -24.26 5.21
CA PRO A 66 6.71 -24.02 4.42
C PRO A 66 5.51 -23.52 5.25
N SER A 67 5.45 -23.84 6.54
CA SER A 67 4.39 -23.36 7.45
C SER A 67 4.35 -21.82 7.61
N HIS A 68 5.39 -21.10 7.20
CA HIS A 68 5.43 -19.64 7.23
C HIS A 68 5.13 -18.96 5.88
N GLN A 69 4.79 -19.73 4.84
CA GLN A 69 4.69 -19.23 3.46
C GLN A 69 3.37 -18.51 3.15
N GLN A 70 2.24 -19.00 3.68
CA GLN A 70 0.91 -18.45 3.41
C GLN A 70 0.79 -16.97 3.86
N ALA A 71 1.19 -16.66 5.09
CA ALA A 71 1.15 -15.29 5.61
C ALA A 71 2.00 -14.31 4.79
N ASN A 72 3.14 -14.76 4.24
CA ASN A 72 3.99 -13.92 3.39
C ASN A 72 3.34 -13.62 2.03
N GLN A 73 2.60 -14.57 1.45
CA GLN A 73 1.90 -14.36 0.18
C GLN A 73 0.76 -13.35 0.35
N GLU A 74 -0.03 -13.46 1.41
CA GLU A 74 -1.08 -12.50 1.76
C GLU A 74 -0.52 -11.09 1.94
N THR A 75 0.55 -10.95 2.73
CA THR A 75 1.21 -9.65 2.97
C THR A 75 1.71 -9.02 1.67
N LYS A 76 2.21 -9.83 0.72
CA LYS A 76 2.68 -9.33 -0.58
C LYS A 76 1.53 -8.85 -1.46
N ALA A 77 0.42 -9.60 -1.51
CA ALA A 77 -0.78 -9.22 -2.25
C ALA A 77 -1.37 -7.91 -1.71
N GLU A 78 -1.53 -7.81 -0.39
CA GLU A 78 -1.98 -6.60 0.29
C GLU A 78 -1.09 -5.40 0.03
N HIS A 79 0.23 -5.59 0.08
CA HIS A 79 1.19 -4.51 -0.20
C HIS A 79 1.07 -4.00 -1.63
N LYS A 80 0.94 -4.90 -2.61
CA LYS A 80 0.74 -4.53 -4.03
C LYS A 80 -0.55 -3.73 -4.21
N LEU A 81 -1.65 -4.19 -3.62
CA LEU A 81 -2.94 -3.50 -3.65
C LEU A 81 -2.84 -2.11 -3.02
N ARG A 82 -2.17 -2.01 -1.86
CA ARG A 82 -1.95 -0.74 -1.16
C ARG A 82 -1.16 0.26 -1.99
N VAL A 83 -0.09 -0.18 -2.66
CA VAL A 83 0.71 0.70 -3.55
C VAL A 83 -0.13 1.18 -4.74
N GLN A 84 -0.92 0.30 -5.36
CA GLN A 84 -1.81 0.67 -6.46
C GLN A 84 -2.86 1.70 -6.02
N LEU A 85 -3.46 1.50 -4.84
CA LEU A 85 -4.42 2.44 -4.27
C LEU A 85 -3.78 3.80 -3.96
N LEU A 86 -2.58 3.83 -3.41
CA LEU A 86 -1.86 5.08 -3.17
C LEU A 86 -1.53 5.81 -4.47
N ALA A 87 -1.15 5.08 -5.52
CA ALA A 87 -0.90 5.65 -6.83
C ALA A 87 -2.17 6.25 -7.46
N SER A 88 -3.32 5.58 -7.34
CA SER A 88 -4.60 6.11 -7.85
C SER A 88 -5.06 7.33 -7.06
N LEU A 89 -4.94 7.31 -5.73
CA LEU A 89 -5.21 8.48 -4.88
C LEU A 89 -4.28 9.65 -5.20
N GLY A 90 -3.00 9.38 -5.45
CA GLY A 90 -2.04 10.41 -5.88
C GLY A 90 -2.43 11.06 -7.20
N LYS A 91 -2.94 10.29 -8.17
CA LYS A 91 -3.47 10.83 -9.43
C LYS A 91 -4.71 11.71 -9.20
N ILE A 92 -5.64 11.26 -8.36
CA ILE A 92 -6.83 12.05 -8.00
C ILE A 92 -6.42 13.37 -7.34
N GLY A 93 -5.52 13.33 -6.35
CA GLY A 93 -5.01 14.52 -5.68
C GLY A 93 -4.31 15.49 -6.63
N SER A 94 -3.53 14.97 -7.58
CA SER A 94 -2.90 15.78 -8.64
C SER A 94 -3.94 16.48 -9.50
N ASN A 95 -4.99 15.77 -9.94
CA ASN A 95 -6.08 16.35 -10.73
C ASN A 95 -6.81 17.45 -9.94
N ILE A 96 -7.13 17.21 -8.66
CA ILE A 96 -7.75 18.20 -7.78
C ILE A 96 -6.86 19.45 -7.66
N ASN A 97 -5.56 19.27 -7.47
CA ASN A 97 -4.61 20.39 -7.40
C ASN A 97 -4.53 21.16 -8.72
N GLN A 98 -4.63 20.48 -9.88
CA GLN A 98 -4.69 21.14 -11.18
C GLN A 98 -5.98 21.96 -11.36
N ILE A 99 -7.13 21.43 -10.95
CA ILE A 99 -8.42 22.14 -10.96
C ILE A 99 -8.31 23.38 -10.06
N ALA A 100 -7.84 23.22 -8.82
CA ALA A 100 -7.66 24.32 -7.88
C ALA A 100 -6.74 25.41 -8.45
N ARG A 101 -5.60 25.02 -9.04
CA ARG A 101 -4.68 25.97 -9.71
C ARG A 101 -5.32 26.64 -10.92
N SER A 102 -6.09 25.91 -11.72
CA SER A 102 -6.79 26.47 -12.87
C SER A 102 -7.79 27.54 -12.43
N LEU A 103 -8.64 27.21 -11.45
CA LEU A 103 -9.61 28.13 -10.85
C LEU A 103 -8.92 29.38 -10.26
N ASN A 104 -7.83 29.18 -9.52
CA ASN A 104 -7.05 30.28 -8.95
C ASN A 104 -6.42 31.18 -10.02
N ARG A 105 -5.86 30.60 -11.09
CA ARG A 105 -5.25 31.35 -12.21
C ARG A 105 -6.28 32.13 -13.02
N MET A 106 -7.47 31.54 -13.20
CA MET A 106 -8.55 32.19 -13.93
C MET A 106 -9.08 33.43 -13.21
N LYS A 107 -8.76 33.63 -11.91
CA LYS A 107 -9.37 34.65 -11.03
C LYS A 107 -10.90 34.70 -11.17
N MET A 108 -11.51 33.60 -11.59
CA MET A 108 -12.90 33.61 -12.03
C MET A 108 -13.86 33.49 -10.85
N TRP A 109 -13.47 33.76 -9.60
CA TRP A 109 -14.44 33.85 -8.51
C TRP A 109 -15.28 35.13 -8.66
N ASN A 110 -16.12 35.12 -9.68
CA ASN A 110 -17.15 36.06 -10.02
C ASN A 110 -18.50 35.38 -9.80
N ASP A 111 -19.60 36.14 -9.89
CA ASP A 111 -20.93 35.63 -9.57
C ASP A 111 -21.33 34.41 -10.43
N THR A 112 -20.79 34.30 -11.65
CA THR A 112 -21.03 33.17 -12.56
C THR A 112 -20.45 31.85 -12.06
N THR A 113 -19.17 31.82 -11.64
CA THR A 113 -18.59 30.56 -11.12
C THR A 113 -19.14 30.19 -9.75
N LYS A 114 -19.50 31.19 -8.93
CA LYS A 114 -20.20 30.98 -7.67
C LYS A 114 -21.56 30.30 -7.92
N GLY A 115 -22.31 30.76 -8.91
CA GLY A 115 -23.55 30.13 -9.35
C GLY A 115 -23.34 28.70 -9.88
N MET A 116 -22.32 28.48 -10.71
CA MET A 116 -22.00 27.13 -11.20
C MET A 116 -21.61 26.16 -10.07
N PHE A 117 -20.86 26.63 -9.06
CA PHE A 117 -20.51 25.81 -7.90
C PHE A 117 -21.74 25.46 -7.04
N GLN A 118 -22.67 26.41 -6.87
CA GLN A 118 -23.94 26.16 -6.18
C GLN A 118 -24.78 25.11 -6.92
N GLU A 119 -24.86 25.17 -8.25
CA GLU A 119 -25.56 24.15 -9.04
C GLU A 119 -24.89 22.76 -8.94
N LEU A 120 -23.56 22.69 -8.97
CA LEU A 120 -22.83 21.43 -8.75
C LEU A 120 -23.08 20.84 -7.35
N THR A 121 -23.24 21.69 -6.33
CA THR A 121 -23.55 21.26 -4.97
C THR A 121 -24.97 20.72 -4.88
N LYS A 122 -25.95 21.39 -5.51
CA LYS A 122 -27.33 20.89 -5.61
C LYS A 122 -27.39 19.54 -6.33
N ILE A 123 -26.62 19.36 -7.41
CA ILE A 123 -26.54 18.08 -8.12
C ILE A 123 -25.95 17.00 -7.21
N GLN A 124 -24.89 17.30 -6.45
CA GLN A 124 -24.30 16.35 -5.49
C GLN A 124 -25.31 15.95 -4.40
N GLU A 125 -26.06 16.91 -3.85
CA GLU A 125 -27.11 16.66 -2.85
C GLU A 125 -28.25 15.81 -3.44
N GLY A 126 -28.69 16.12 -4.66
CA GLY A 126 -29.69 15.32 -5.37
C GLY A 126 -29.21 13.89 -5.61
N VAL A 127 -27.97 13.70 -6.08
CA VAL A 127 -27.37 12.37 -6.28
C VAL A 127 -27.24 11.61 -4.95
N SER A 128 -26.89 12.29 -3.86
CA SER A 128 -26.78 11.69 -2.53
C SER A 128 -28.15 11.26 -1.98
N THR A 129 -29.17 12.10 -2.16
CA THR A 129 -30.56 11.81 -1.80
C THR A 129 -31.10 10.62 -2.57
N ILE A 130 -30.85 10.58 -3.88
CA ILE A 130 -31.19 9.43 -4.74
C ILE A 130 -30.47 8.17 -4.21
N ALA A 131 -29.17 8.25 -3.95
CA ALA A 131 -28.41 7.11 -3.44
C ALA A 131 -28.93 6.58 -2.09
N GLU A 132 -29.41 7.45 -1.20
CA GLU A 132 -30.04 7.07 0.07
C GLU A 132 -31.41 6.43 -0.12
N LEU A 133 -32.25 6.98 -1.00
CA LEU A 133 -33.55 6.40 -1.35
C LEU A 133 -33.41 5.00 -1.97
N PHE A 134 -32.37 4.78 -2.76
CA PHE A 134 -32.06 3.45 -3.33
C PHE A 134 -31.45 2.48 -2.30
N LYS A 135 -30.82 2.96 -1.22
CA LYS A 135 -30.37 2.11 -0.10
C LYS A 135 -31.52 1.64 0.80
N GLY A 136 -32.62 2.39 0.89
CA GLY A 136 -33.81 2.05 1.69
C GLY A 136 -34.80 1.09 1.02
N LYS A 137 -34.59 0.73 -0.25
CA LYS A 137 -35.44 -0.22 -1.01
C LYS A 137 -34.87 -1.66 -1.04
N LYS A 138 -34.23 -2.09 0.04
CA LYS A 138 -33.82 -3.50 0.24
C LYS A 138 -34.69 -4.15 1.31
#